data_AF-A0A1C6A4M9-F1
#
_entry.id   AF-A0A1C6A4M9-F1
#
_cell.length_a   1.000
_cell.length_b   1.000
_cell.length_c   1.000
_cell.angle_alpha   90.00
_cell.angle_beta   90.00
_cell.angle_gamma   90.00
#
_symmetry.space_group_name_H-M   'P 1'
#
loop_
_entity.id
_entity.type
_entity.pdbx_description
1 polymer ?
#
loop_
_entity_poly.entity_id
_entity_poly.type
_entity_poly.pdbx_seq_one_letter_code
_entity_poly.pdbx_strand_id
1 'polypeptide(L)'
;MRRIAAALLAMLLLAGCVAAVAAGGSSSDPLLTQSYITNTYIPETVEQADKEIESGLNKVYDDALSELKAQAELYQARANALAGEGGGYAASFTEQRFKRGDVINLDTGSSGMLLAGSATITYTSGGVVDMTTAADVVSGTAMTAQHRYLAAENTLCQVTITSDTAVLAPQGFYSVVKSSATDYNELANALKEMGLFKGGDTAYGDGLMLENAPTRIEGLIMFLRLLGEEEAALAVKDPCPFVDVPQWCQSYVTYAYAKGYTKGVGADSEELYFAPYVTITAGEYMTFVLRALGYQDSGDNPDFQWDSALLRSLELGCITDGEYKLLVEEPFLRAQVAYVSYYALDAKMKAGGTLLSHLSSVGTLDAAKVKAVRDSVVTERIA
;
A
#
# COMPACT_ATOMS: atom_id res chain seq x y z
N MET A 1 -28.09 -4.32 -36.80
CA MET A 1 -27.14 -4.35 -37.94
C MET A 1 -27.80 -4.21 -39.31
N ARG A 2 -28.72 -5.08 -39.74
CA ARG A 2 -29.35 -5.01 -41.10
C ARG A 2 -30.08 -3.69 -41.42
N ARG A 3 -30.71 -3.03 -40.43
CA ARG A 3 -31.44 -1.77 -40.63
C ARG A 3 -30.53 -0.53 -40.73
N ILE A 4 -29.35 -0.58 -40.10
CA ILE A 4 -28.36 0.51 -40.14
C ILE A 4 -27.56 0.45 -41.44
N ALA A 5 -27.19 -0.76 -41.88
CA ALA A 5 -26.59 -0.97 -43.20
C ALA A 5 -27.51 -0.54 -44.35
N ALA A 6 -28.82 -0.83 -44.24
CA ALA A 6 -29.80 -0.38 -45.24
C ALA A 6 -30.01 1.15 -45.24
N ALA A 7 -29.95 1.79 -44.07
CA ALA A 7 -30.06 3.26 -43.96
C ALA A 7 -28.81 3.98 -44.49
N LEU A 8 -27.61 3.42 -44.28
CA LEU A 8 -26.36 3.92 -44.86
C LEU A 8 -26.35 3.77 -46.38
N LEU A 9 -26.79 2.62 -46.92
CA LEU A 9 -26.91 2.41 -48.37
C LEU A 9 -27.89 3.40 -49.01
N ALA A 10 -29.03 3.65 -48.34
CA ALA A 10 -30.03 4.62 -48.80
C ALA A 10 -29.53 6.07 -48.72
N MET A 11 -28.76 6.43 -47.69
CA MET A 11 -28.13 7.74 -47.58
C MET A 11 -27.01 7.94 -48.60
N LEU A 12 -26.22 6.92 -48.93
CA LEU A 12 -25.23 6.97 -50.02
C LEU A 12 -25.90 7.13 -51.39
N LEU A 13 -27.02 6.44 -51.64
CA LEU A 13 -27.83 6.60 -52.85
C LEU A 13 -28.47 7.99 -52.95
N LEU A 14 -28.91 8.57 -51.83
CA LEU A 14 -29.50 9.93 -51.79
C LEU A 14 -28.45 11.04 -51.85
N ALA A 15 -27.27 10.86 -51.26
CA ALA A 15 -26.17 11.82 -51.33
C ALA A 15 -25.48 11.85 -52.71
N GLY A 16 -25.41 10.69 -53.39
CA GLY A 16 -24.95 10.60 -54.78
C GLY A 16 -25.83 11.39 -55.76
N CYS A 17 -27.11 11.60 -55.45
CA CYS A 17 -28.01 12.45 -56.24
C CYS A 17 -27.80 13.96 -56.02
N VAL A 18 -27.12 14.39 -54.94
CA VAL A 18 -27.02 15.81 -54.57
C VAL A 18 -25.63 16.41 -54.85
N ALA A 19 -24.57 15.59 -54.88
CA ALA A 19 -23.19 16.10 -55.06
C ALA A 19 -22.76 16.38 -56.52
N ALA A 20 -23.60 16.09 -57.52
CA ALA A 20 -23.28 16.30 -58.93
C ALA A 20 -24.23 17.29 -59.65
N VAL A 21 -24.84 18.23 -58.94
CA VAL A 21 -25.59 19.35 -59.56
C VAL A 21 -24.65 20.52 -59.82
N ALA A 22 -23.66 20.33 -60.69
CA ALA A 22 -22.86 21.44 -61.21
C ALA A 22 -22.28 21.13 -62.60
N ALA A 23 -23.12 20.68 -63.54
CA ALA A 23 -23.05 21.00 -64.98
C ALA A 23 -23.96 20.04 -65.75
N GLY A 24 -24.90 20.58 -66.54
CA GLY A 24 -25.67 19.78 -67.49
C GLY A 24 -27.13 20.19 -67.65
N GLY A 25 -27.40 21.48 -67.84
CA GLY A 25 -28.72 21.99 -68.19
C GLY A 25 -28.85 23.46 -67.81
N SER A 26 -29.06 24.33 -68.81
CA SER A 26 -29.46 25.72 -68.52
C SER A 26 -30.97 25.75 -68.25
N SER A 27 -31.49 26.81 -67.63
CA SER A 27 -32.94 26.98 -67.43
C SER A 27 -33.77 26.96 -68.74
N SER A 28 -33.09 27.01 -69.89
CA SER A 28 -33.63 26.98 -71.26
C SER A 28 -33.50 25.62 -71.97
N ASP A 29 -32.73 24.66 -71.46
CA ASP A 29 -32.69 23.27 -71.95
C ASP A 29 -32.39 22.30 -70.79
N PRO A 30 -33.42 21.65 -70.22
CA PRO A 30 -33.28 20.76 -69.07
C PRO A 30 -32.75 19.36 -69.41
N LEU A 31 -32.49 19.04 -70.69
CA LEU A 31 -32.18 17.67 -71.10
C LEU A 31 -30.68 17.39 -71.00
N LEU A 32 -30.30 16.53 -70.05
CA LEU A 32 -28.99 15.89 -70.02
C LEU A 32 -28.83 14.98 -71.25
N THR A 33 -27.78 15.18 -72.04
CA THR A 33 -27.52 14.32 -73.20
C THR A 33 -27.16 12.90 -72.74
N GLN A 34 -27.67 11.89 -73.44
CA GLN A 34 -27.35 10.49 -73.13
C GLN A 34 -25.83 10.24 -73.11
N SER A 35 -25.09 10.89 -74.01
CA SER A 35 -23.63 10.82 -74.05
C SER A 35 -22.96 11.36 -72.78
N TYR A 36 -23.46 12.44 -72.18
CA TYR A 36 -22.94 12.97 -70.91
C TYR A 36 -23.22 12.02 -69.74
N ILE A 37 -24.44 11.45 -69.69
CA ILE A 37 -24.79 10.46 -68.67
C ILE A 37 -23.88 9.24 -68.78
N THR A 38 -23.71 8.69 -69.99
CA THR A 38 -22.95 7.46 -70.22
C THR A 38 -21.43 7.64 -70.12
N ASN A 39 -20.89 8.76 -70.60
CA ASN A 39 -19.44 8.93 -70.73
C ASN A 39 -18.80 9.77 -69.61
N THR A 40 -19.58 10.47 -68.78
CA THR A 40 -19.04 11.37 -67.74
C THR A 40 -19.68 11.08 -66.39
N TYR A 41 -21.00 11.22 -66.27
CA TYR A 41 -21.68 11.09 -64.98
C TYR A 41 -21.55 9.69 -64.36
N ILE A 42 -21.85 8.63 -65.13
CA ILE A 42 -21.76 7.24 -64.62
C ILE A 42 -20.31 6.89 -64.21
N PRO A 43 -19.28 7.10 -65.06
CA PRO A 43 -17.90 6.83 -64.68
C PRO A 43 -17.43 7.60 -63.44
N GLU A 44 -17.68 8.90 -63.35
CA GLU A 44 -17.26 9.73 -62.20
C GLU A 44 -17.98 9.32 -60.91
N THR A 45 -19.27 9.00 -60.98
CA THR A 45 -20.04 8.54 -59.82
C THR A 45 -19.53 7.18 -59.33
N VAL A 46 -19.15 6.28 -60.24
CA VAL A 46 -18.55 4.98 -59.89
C VAL A 46 -17.17 5.19 -59.26
N GLU A 47 -16.32 6.05 -59.83
CA GLU A 47 -14.99 6.32 -59.26
C GLU A 47 -15.07 6.96 -57.86
N GLN A 48 -16.01 7.87 -57.65
CA GLN A 48 -16.25 8.47 -56.34
C GLN A 48 -16.80 7.45 -55.34
N ALA A 49 -17.71 6.57 -55.78
CA ALA A 49 -18.21 5.47 -54.95
C ALA A 49 -17.08 4.50 -54.57
N ASP A 50 -16.20 4.14 -55.50
CA ASP A 50 -15.06 3.26 -55.25
C ASP A 50 -14.08 3.89 -54.23
N LYS A 51 -13.78 5.18 -54.35
CA LYS A 51 -12.95 5.92 -53.37
C LYS A 51 -13.56 5.95 -51.97
N GLU A 52 -14.86 6.22 -51.87
CA GLU A 52 -15.59 6.22 -50.59
C GLU A 52 -15.66 4.81 -49.98
N ILE A 53 -15.84 3.77 -50.81
CA ILE A 53 -15.82 2.37 -50.39
C ILE A 53 -14.43 1.98 -49.88
N GLU A 54 -13.36 2.29 -50.62
CA GLU A 54 -11.99 2.00 -50.21
C GLU A 54 -11.62 2.74 -48.91
N SER A 55 -11.94 4.03 -48.81
CA SER A 55 -11.72 4.83 -47.59
C SER A 55 -12.49 4.27 -46.39
N GLY A 56 -13.78 3.93 -46.59
CA GLY A 56 -14.63 3.34 -45.56
C GLY A 56 -14.16 1.94 -45.13
N LEU A 57 -13.78 1.09 -46.08
CA LEU A 57 -13.22 -0.24 -45.79
C LEU A 57 -11.90 -0.13 -45.04
N ASN A 58 -10.97 0.70 -45.52
CA ASN A 58 -9.66 0.89 -44.90
C ASN A 58 -9.81 1.37 -43.45
N LYS A 59 -10.69 2.34 -43.20
CA LYS A 59 -10.99 2.78 -41.84
C LYS A 59 -11.52 1.65 -40.95
N VAL A 60 -12.47 0.85 -41.44
CA VAL A 60 -13.00 -0.29 -40.69
C VAL A 60 -11.92 -1.34 -40.41
N TYR A 61 -11.05 -1.62 -41.38
CA TYR A 61 -9.92 -2.53 -41.21
C TYR A 61 -8.90 -1.99 -40.21
N ASP A 62 -8.56 -0.71 -40.30
CA ASP A 62 -7.61 -0.05 -39.40
C ASP A 62 -8.14 -0.01 -37.96
N ASP A 63 -9.42 0.34 -37.78
CA ASP A 63 -10.10 0.33 -36.48
C ASP A 63 -10.09 -1.10 -35.88
N ALA A 64 -10.44 -2.12 -36.68
CA ALA A 64 -10.44 -3.52 -36.24
C ALA A 64 -9.03 -4.05 -35.93
N LEU A 65 -8.03 -3.65 -36.72
CA LEU A 65 -6.63 -4.02 -36.49
C LEU A 65 -6.11 -3.35 -35.22
N SER A 66 -6.48 -2.10 -34.96
CA SER A 66 -6.14 -1.38 -33.74
C SER A 66 -6.73 -2.06 -32.50
N GLU A 67 -8.02 -2.43 -32.56
CA GLU A 67 -8.70 -3.16 -31.48
C GLU A 67 -8.02 -4.51 -31.19
N LEU A 68 -7.73 -5.29 -32.24
CA LEU A 68 -7.08 -6.59 -32.08
C LEU A 68 -5.66 -6.45 -31.48
N LYS A 69 -4.91 -5.42 -31.88
CA LYS A 69 -3.59 -5.14 -31.30
C LYS A 69 -3.69 -4.78 -29.83
N ALA A 70 -4.61 -3.89 -29.46
CA ALA A 70 -4.84 -3.52 -28.06
C ALA A 70 -5.23 -4.73 -27.20
N GLN A 71 -6.08 -5.61 -27.74
CA GLN A 71 -6.47 -6.84 -27.05
C GLN A 71 -5.29 -7.82 -26.90
N ALA A 72 -4.45 -7.97 -27.92
CA ALA A 72 -3.26 -8.80 -27.87
C ALA A 72 -2.25 -8.28 -26.81
N GLU A 73 -2.03 -6.97 -26.76
CA GLU A 73 -1.18 -6.32 -25.75
C GLU A 73 -1.70 -6.55 -24.33
N LEU A 74 -3.01 -6.44 -24.12
CA LEU A 74 -3.65 -6.74 -22.83
C LEU A 74 -3.46 -8.21 -22.43
N TYR A 75 -3.67 -9.16 -23.34
CA TYR A 75 -3.47 -10.58 -23.03
C TYR A 75 -2.00 -10.89 -22.70
N GLN A 76 -1.06 -10.26 -23.40
CA GLN A 76 0.36 -10.39 -23.09
C GLN A 76 0.69 -9.80 -21.71
N ALA A 77 0.17 -8.62 -21.38
CA ALA A 77 0.32 -8.01 -20.07
C ALA A 77 -0.28 -8.89 -18.97
N ARG A 78 -1.47 -9.46 -19.19
CA ARG A 78 -2.13 -10.40 -18.27
C ARG A 78 -1.30 -11.65 -18.06
N ALA A 79 -0.75 -12.24 -19.13
CA ALA A 79 0.09 -13.43 -19.03
C ALA A 79 1.36 -13.16 -18.21
N ASN A 80 1.99 -12.00 -18.39
CA ASN A 80 3.17 -11.60 -17.63
C ASN A 80 2.82 -11.32 -16.15
N ALA A 81 1.72 -10.60 -15.89
CA ALA A 81 1.28 -10.26 -14.55
C ALA A 81 0.88 -11.49 -13.74
N LEU A 82 0.07 -12.38 -14.32
CA LEU A 82 -0.41 -13.61 -13.68
C LEU A 82 0.65 -14.71 -13.55
N ALA A 83 1.84 -14.51 -14.12
CA ALA A 83 3.01 -15.33 -13.83
C ALA A 83 3.69 -14.97 -12.49
N GLY A 84 3.31 -13.86 -11.86
CA GLY A 84 3.81 -13.43 -10.55
C GLY A 84 3.45 -14.40 -9.41
N GLU A 85 4.28 -14.41 -8.37
CA GLU A 85 4.09 -15.25 -7.19
C GLU A 85 3.01 -14.68 -6.24
N GLY A 86 2.31 -15.54 -5.50
CA GLY A 86 1.44 -15.08 -4.40
C GLY A 86 0.06 -14.55 -4.82
N GLY A 87 -0.59 -15.19 -5.80
CA GLY A 87 -1.98 -14.91 -6.15
C GLY A 87 -2.76 -16.13 -6.64
N GLY A 88 -4.02 -15.91 -6.99
CA GLY A 88 -4.96 -16.95 -7.38
C GLY A 88 -6.39 -16.43 -7.45
N TYR A 89 -7.36 -17.30 -7.21
CA TYR A 89 -8.76 -16.92 -7.08
C TYR A 89 -9.16 -16.78 -5.62
N ALA A 90 -9.60 -15.58 -5.21
CA ALA A 90 -10.19 -15.32 -3.91
C ALA A 90 -11.72 -15.17 -4.02
N ALA A 91 -12.48 -16.14 -3.49
CA ALA A 91 -13.94 -16.12 -3.55
C ALA A 91 -14.56 -14.97 -2.73
N SER A 92 -13.91 -14.60 -1.63
CA SER A 92 -14.26 -13.48 -0.75
C SER A 92 -13.05 -12.57 -0.59
N PHE A 93 -13.30 -11.37 -0.04
CA PHE A 93 -12.22 -10.50 0.41
C PHE A 93 -11.29 -11.25 1.36
N THR A 94 -10.04 -11.41 0.94
CA THR A 94 -9.01 -12.12 1.70
C THR A 94 -7.91 -11.14 2.03
N GLU A 95 -7.90 -10.66 3.27
CA GLU A 95 -6.95 -9.65 3.73
C GLU A 95 -5.51 -10.15 3.65
N GLN A 96 -4.62 -9.31 3.13
CA GLN A 96 -3.19 -9.59 3.06
C GLN A 96 -2.39 -8.34 3.38
N ARG A 97 -1.21 -8.56 3.96
CA ARG A 97 -0.23 -7.52 4.20
C ARG A 97 0.74 -7.43 3.02
N PHE A 98 0.99 -6.20 2.60
CA PHE A 98 1.90 -5.86 1.52
C PHE A 98 2.89 -4.81 1.99
N LYS A 99 4.00 -4.69 1.24
CA LYS A 99 5.04 -3.69 1.50
C LYS A 99 5.15 -2.70 0.35
N ARG A 100 5.82 -1.59 0.59
CA ARG A 100 6.05 -0.53 -0.42
C ARG A 100 6.52 -1.11 -1.75
N GLY A 101 5.89 -0.68 -2.83
CA GLY A 101 6.22 -1.09 -4.19
C GLY A 101 5.71 -2.48 -4.60
N ASP A 102 5.10 -3.27 -3.71
CA ASP A 102 4.36 -4.46 -4.15
C ASP A 102 3.25 -4.01 -5.12
N VAL A 103 3.06 -4.78 -6.20
CA VAL A 103 2.01 -4.52 -7.19
C VAL A 103 1.02 -5.68 -7.18
N ILE A 104 -0.24 -5.38 -6.88
CA ILE A 104 -1.35 -6.32 -6.91
C ILE A 104 -2.09 -6.13 -8.23
N ASN A 105 -1.98 -7.11 -9.13
CA ASN A 105 -2.71 -7.09 -10.39
C ASN A 105 -4.08 -7.74 -10.20
N LEU A 106 -5.15 -6.98 -10.43
CA LEU A 106 -6.53 -7.43 -10.41
C LEU A 106 -7.01 -7.61 -11.85
N ASP A 107 -7.42 -8.83 -12.17
CA ASP A 107 -7.95 -9.11 -13.50
C ASP A 107 -9.38 -8.60 -13.68
N THR A 108 -9.86 -8.51 -14.91
CA THR A 108 -11.24 -8.16 -15.26
C THR A 108 -12.26 -8.89 -14.38
N GLY A 109 -13.18 -8.15 -13.77
CA GLY A 109 -14.19 -8.66 -12.85
C GLY A 109 -13.71 -8.88 -11.41
N SER A 110 -12.44 -8.63 -11.13
CA SER A 110 -11.83 -8.74 -9.80
C SER A 110 -11.79 -7.38 -9.11
N SER A 111 -11.81 -7.38 -7.79
CA SER A 111 -11.84 -6.16 -6.99
C SER A 111 -10.83 -6.16 -5.85
N GLY A 112 -10.41 -4.98 -5.42
CA GLY A 112 -9.54 -4.78 -4.27
C GLY A 112 -10.11 -3.73 -3.33
N MET A 113 -9.87 -3.92 -2.04
CA MET A 113 -10.22 -2.97 -1.00
C MET A 113 -9.02 -2.72 -0.09
N LEU A 114 -8.58 -1.47 -0.02
CA LEU A 114 -7.50 -1.06 0.88
C LEU A 114 -8.09 -0.87 2.29
N LEU A 115 -7.51 -1.52 3.29
CA LEU A 115 -7.96 -1.43 4.68
C LEU A 115 -7.06 -0.52 5.52
N ALA A 116 -5.75 -0.51 5.24
CA ALA A 116 -4.77 0.36 5.87
C ALA A 116 -3.59 0.63 4.93
N GLY A 117 -2.89 1.74 5.16
CA GLY A 117 -1.78 2.20 4.33
C GLY A 117 -2.24 3.03 3.14
N SER A 118 -1.41 3.13 2.12
CA SER A 118 -1.70 3.86 0.88
C SER A 118 -1.32 3.04 -0.35
N ALA A 119 -2.12 3.18 -1.40
CA ALA A 119 -1.88 2.54 -2.68
C ALA A 119 -2.44 3.39 -3.82
N THR A 120 -1.94 3.17 -5.04
CA THR A 120 -2.39 3.87 -6.26
C THR A 120 -2.85 2.86 -7.29
N ILE A 121 -3.95 3.19 -7.98
CA ILE A 121 -4.51 2.38 -9.07
C ILE A 121 -3.95 2.87 -10.40
N THR A 122 -3.46 1.97 -11.23
CA THR A 122 -3.10 2.24 -12.62
C THR A 122 -3.63 1.16 -13.55
N TYR A 123 -3.93 1.55 -14.79
CA TYR A 123 -4.33 0.65 -15.87
C TYR A 123 -4.06 1.34 -17.21
N THR A 124 -3.90 0.56 -18.28
CA THR A 124 -3.60 1.06 -19.64
C THR A 124 -4.75 0.89 -20.62
N SER A 125 -5.71 0.00 -20.32
CA SER A 125 -6.90 -0.25 -21.13
C SER A 125 -8.11 -0.50 -20.23
N GLY A 126 -9.32 -0.32 -20.79
CA GLY A 126 -10.57 -0.49 -20.05
C GLY A 126 -10.79 0.61 -19.02
N GLY A 127 -11.21 0.25 -17.81
CA GLY A 127 -11.51 1.19 -16.73
C GLY A 127 -11.59 0.53 -15.36
N VAL A 128 -11.51 1.35 -14.32
CA VAL A 128 -11.72 0.92 -12.93
C VAL A 128 -12.88 1.72 -12.37
N VAL A 129 -13.75 1.06 -11.60
CA VAL A 129 -14.91 1.67 -10.97
C VAL A 129 -14.76 1.58 -9.45
N ASP A 130 -14.92 2.70 -8.76
CA ASP A 130 -15.15 2.74 -7.32
C ASP A 130 -16.61 2.37 -7.07
N MET A 131 -16.82 1.13 -6.60
CA MET A 131 -18.15 0.61 -6.32
C MET A 131 -18.80 1.24 -5.09
N THR A 132 -18.00 1.84 -4.20
CA THR A 132 -18.51 2.49 -2.98
C THR A 132 -19.16 3.82 -3.33
N THR A 133 -18.55 4.59 -4.24
CA THR A 133 -19.09 5.88 -4.70
C THR A 133 -19.84 5.81 -6.03
N ALA A 134 -19.85 4.64 -6.68
CA ALA A 134 -20.40 4.44 -8.03
C ALA A 134 -19.81 5.41 -9.07
N ALA A 135 -18.48 5.57 -9.06
CA ALA A 135 -17.77 6.51 -9.92
C ALA A 135 -16.62 5.84 -10.68
N ASP A 136 -16.34 6.32 -11.90
CA ASP A 136 -15.16 5.94 -12.65
C ASP A 136 -13.89 6.45 -11.96
N VAL A 137 -12.84 5.64 -11.98
CA VAL A 137 -11.55 5.93 -11.34
C VAL A 137 -10.52 6.18 -12.42
N VAL A 138 -9.92 7.37 -12.38
CA VAL A 138 -8.87 7.75 -13.32
C VAL A 138 -7.56 7.00 -12.97
N SER A 139 -6.88 6.47 -13.97
CA SER A 139 -5.55 5.85 -13.81
C SER A 139 -4.58 6.84 -13.13
N GLY A 140 -3.87 6.38 -12.10
CA GLY A 140 -3.02 7.18 -11.22
C GLY A 140 -3.70 7.63 -9.91
N THR A 141 -5.00 7.37 -9.74
CA THR A 141 -5.73 7.77 -8.53
C THR A 141 -5.25 7.00 -7.29
N ALA A 142 -5.07 7.73 -6.18
CA ALA A 142 -4.83 7.12 -4.87
C ALA A 142 -6.10 6.46 -4.34
N MET A 143 -5.97 5.25 -3.79
CA MET A 143 -7.08 4.54 -3.17
C MET A 143 -7.50 5.19 -1.86
N THR A 144 -8.81 5.26 -1.64
CA THR A 144 -9.41 5.59 -0.35
C THR A 144 -9.59 4.30 0.46
N ALA A 145 -9.26 4.33 1.75
CA ALA A 145 -9.47 3.19 2.62
C ALA A 145 -10.96 2.81 2.69
N GLN A 146 -11.25 1.51 2.75
CA GLN A 146 -12.58 0.90 2.79
C GLN A 146 -13.44 1.14 1.53
N HIS A 147 -12.84 1.66 0.46
CA HIS A 147 -13.49 1.72 -0.85
C HIS A 147 -13.20 0.44 -1.63
N ARG A 148 -14.21 -0.03 -2.37
CA ARG A 148 -14.10 -1.21 -3.23
C ARG A 148 -13.87 -0.79 -4.67
N TYR A 149 -12.72 -1.16 -5.22
CA TYR A 149 -12.35 -0.87 -6.60
C TYR A 149 -12.47 -2.11 -7.46
N LEU A 150 -13.21 -2.05 -8.57
CA LEU A 150 -13.46 -3.15 -9.50
C LEU A 150 -12.76 -2.88 -10.83
N ALA A 151 -11.96 -3.84 -11.30
CA ALA A 151 -11.44 -3.84 -12.67
C ALA A 151 -12.58 -4.18 -13.64
N ALA A 152 -12.96 -3.23 -14.51
CA ALA A 152 -14.02 -3.42 -15.49
C ALA A 152 -13.58 -4.32 -16.64
N GLU A 153 -14.42 -4.46 -17.66
CA GLU A 153 -14.11 -5.21 -18.88
C GLU A 153 -12.81 -4.72 -19.53
N ASN A 154 -12.05 -5.66 -20.11
CA ASN A 154 -10.78 -5.39 -20.80
C ASN A 154 -9.77 -4.58 -19.97
N THR A 155 -9.78 -4.80 -18.65
CA THR A 155 -8.92 -4.11 -17.69
C THR A 155 -8.02 -5.10 -16.96
N LEU A 156 -6.73 -4.77 -16.90
CA LEU A 156 -5.78 -5.30 -15.93
C LEU A 156 -5.42 -4.15 -15.00
N CYS A 157 -6.04 -4.12 -13.82
CA CYS A 157 -5.84 -3.06 -12.85
C CYS A 157 -4.61 -3.40 -12.00
N GLN A 158 -3.66 -2.47 -11.91
CA GLN A 158 -2.47 -2.60 -11.08
C GLN A 158 -2.61 -1.68 -9.87
N VAL A 159 -2.70 -2.28 -8.68
CA VAL A 159 -2.67 -1.57 -7.41
C VAL A 159 -1.25 -1.61 -6.87
N THR A 160 -0.57 -0.46 -6.89
CA THR A 160 0.80 -0.35 -6.36
C THR A 160 0.77 0.21 -4.94
N ILE A 161 1.39 -0.49 -3.99
CA ILE A 161 1.50 -0.04 -2.61
C ILE A 161 2.50 1.11 -2.52
N THR A 162 2.09 2.22 -1.90
CA THR A 162 2.91 3.43 -1.79
C THR A 162 3.38 3.75 -0.37
N SER A 163 2.78 3.15 0.66
CA SER A 163 3.26 3.22 2.05
C SER A 163 4.24 2.07 2.38
N ASP A 164 4.97 2.18 3.48
CA ASP A 164 5.91 1.15 3.93
C ASP A 164 5.23 -0.21 4.14
N THR A 165 4.03 -0.18 4.72
CA THR A 165 3.14 -1.32 4.85
C THR A 165 1.72 -0.95 4.43
N ALA A 166 0.97 -1.93 3.95
CA ALA A 166 -0.45 -1.78 3.67
C ALA A 166 -1.19 -3.09 3.93
N VAL A 167 -2.48 -2.98 4.24
CA VAL A 167 -3.40 -4.11 4.31
C VAL A 167 -4.41 -3.95 3.17
N LEU A 168 -4.43 -4.90 2.25
CA LEU A 168 -5.34 -4.89 1.11
C LEU A 168 -6.04 -6.25 1.00
N ALA A 169 -7.34 -6.22 0.72
CA ALA A 169 -8.14 -7.41 0.50
C ALA A 169 -8.51 -7.53 -0.99
N PRO A 170 -7.80 -8.38 -1.77
CA PRO A 170 -8.27 -8.75 -3.11
C PRO A 170 -9.47 -9.71 -3.04
N GLN A 171 -10.29 -9.67 -4.08
CA GLN A 171 -11.37 -10.62 -4.38
C GLN A 171 -11.39 -10.86 -5.90
N GLY A 172 -11.58 -12.10 -6.32
CA GLY A 172 -11.52 -12.52 -7.72
C GLY A 172 -10.13 -13.03 -8.08
N PHE A 173 -9.78 -12.93 -9.36
CA PHE A 173 -8.47 -13.32 -9.88
C PHE A 173 -7.45 -12.20 -9.67
N TYR A 174 -6.38 -12.51 -8.96
CA TYR A 174 -5.30 -11.56 -8.75
C TYR A 174 -3.94 -12.26 -8.75
N SER A 175 -2.89 -11.46 -8.95
CA SER A 175 -1.49 -11.85 -8.77
C SER A 175 -0.76 -10.75 -8.03
N VAL A 176 0.39 -11.10 -7.47
CA VAL A 176 1.25 -10.14 -6.75
C VAL A 176 2.62 -10.16 -7.41
N VAL A 177 3.18 -8.98 -7.62
CA VAL A 177 4.58 -8.80 -7.98
C VAL A 177 5.25 -8.17 -6.77
N LYS A 178 6.15 -8.93 -6.14
CA LYS A 178 6.84 -8.50 -4.93
C LYS A 178 7.94 -7.50 -5.24
N SER A 179 8.07 -6.49 -4.37
CA SER A 179 9.16 -5.52 -4.44
C SER A 179 10.39 -5.99 -3.65
N SER A 180 11.52 -5.31 -3.87
CA SER A 180 12.73 -5.43 -3.06
C SER A 180 12.77 -4.46 -1.87
N ALA A 181 11.66 -3.76 -1.56
CA ALA A 181 11.62 -2.86 -0.41
C ALA A 181 11.72 -3.65 0.90
N THR A 182 12.16 -2.97 1.97
CA THR A 182 12.21 -3.50 3.33
C THR A 182 10.85 -4.05 3.75
N ASP A 183 10.82 -5.30 4.24
CA ASP A 183 9.59 -5.94 4.69
C ASP A 183 9.38 -5.76 6.21
N TYR A 184 8.78 -4.62 6.56
CA TYR A 184 8.38 -4.35 7.94
C TYR A 184 7.34 -5.36 8.48
N ASN A 185 6.55 -5.99 7.61
CA ASN A 185 5.58 -7.00 8.04
C ASN A 185 6.29 -8.26 8.51
N GLU A 186 7.35 -8.70 7.82
CA GLU A 186 8.17 -9.84 8.23
C GLU A 186 8.79 -9.62 9.62
N LEU A 187 9.37 -8.44 9.86
CA LEU A 187 10.00 -8.12 11.16
C LEU A 187 8.97 -8.04 12.30
N ALA A 188 7.80 -7.45 12.03
CA ALA A 188 6.71 -7.41 13.00
C ALA A 188 6.17 -8.81 13.32
N ASN A 189 6.03 -9.67 12.32
CA ASN A 189 5.61 -11.06 12.49
C ASN A 189 6.65 -11.85 13.28
N ALA A 190 7.95 -11.68 12.99
CA ALA A 190 9.01 -12.32 13.74
C ALA A 190 8.97 -11.92 15.23
N LEU A 191 8.80 -10.62 15.53
CA LEU A 191 8.61 -10.16 16.91
C LEU A 191 7.33 -10.71 17.55
N LYS A 192 6.24 -10.81 16.80
CA LYS A 192 4.97 -11.40 17.28
C LYS A 192 5.14 -12.86 17.64
N GLU A 193 5.79 -13.64 16.77
CA GLU A 193 6.11 -15.03 17.03
C GLU A 193 7.00 -15.17 18.25
N MET A 194 8.01 -14.31 18.44
CA MET A 194 8.84 -14.27 19.64
C MET A 194 8.11 -13.76 20.91
N GLY A 195 6.89 -13.24 20.79
CA GLY A 195 6.10 -12.74 21.91
C GLY A 195 6.37 -11.28 22.29
N LEU A 196 7.19 -10.57 21.50
CA LEU A 196 7.59 -9.19 21.74
C LEU A 196 6.66 -8.16 21.08
N PHE A 197 5.78 -8.57 20.16
CA PHE A 197 4.87 -7.65 19.47
C PHE A 197 3.46 -8.26 19.30
N LYS A 198 2.48 -7.82 20.09
CA LYS A 198 1.16 -8.49 20.14
C LYS A 198 0.09 -7.88 19.22
N GLY A 199 0.33 -6.71 18.63
CA GLY A 199 -0.71 -5.95 17.92
C GLY A 199 -1.73 -5.31 18.89
N GLY A 200 -2.91 -4.99 18.39
CA GLY A 200 -4.08 -4.57 19.18
C GLY A 200 -5.39 -4.95 18.49
N ASP A 201 -6.49 -4.28 18.84
CA ASP A 201 -7.84 -4.82 18.63
C ASP A 201 -8.47 -4.56 17.25
N THR A 202 -7.69 -4.18 16.24
CA THR A 202 -8.25 -4.03 14.89
C THR A 202 -8.63 -5.40 14.30
N ALA A 203 -9.73 -5.45 13.58
CA ALA A 203 -10.26 -6.68 12.99
C ALA A 203 -9.47 -7.15 11.75
N TYR A 204 -8.57 -6.32 11.23
CA TYR A 204 -7.84 -6.60 9.99
C TYR A 204 -6.32 -6.64 10.14
N GLY A 205 -5.64 -7.26 9.18
CA GLY A 205 -4.17 -7.23 9.09
C GLY A 205 -3.49 -7.72 10.37
N ASP A 206 -4.03 -8.80 10.95
CA ASP A 206 -3.50 -9.50 12.13
C ASP A 206 -3.37 -8.65 13.41
N GLY A 207 -4.09 -7.53 13.47
CA GLY A 207 -4.05 -6.62 14.62
C GLY A 207 -2.80 -5.76 14.70
N LEU A 208 -1.84 -5.89 13.77
CA LEU A 208 -0.50 -5.28 13.94
C LEU A 208 -0.52 -3.74 13.90
N MET A 209 -1.43 -3.16 13.11
CA MET A 209 -1.59 -1.71 12.95
C MET A 209 -0.26 -0.99 12.63
N LEU A 210 0.53 -1.54 11.72
CA LEU A 210 1.87 -1.03 11.41
C LEU A 210 1.85 0.36 10.77
N GLU A 211 0.71 0.72 10.19
CA GLU A 211 0.46 1.96 9.46
C GLU A 211 0.14 3.15 10.38
N ASN A 212 -0.03 2.90 11.68
CA ASN A 212 -0.40 3.93 12.67
C ASN A 212 0.84 4.52 13.35
N ALA A 213 0.78 5.80 13.71
CA ALA A 213 1.77 6.42 14.60
C ALA A 213 1.69 5.77 16.00
N PRO A 214 2.83 5.41 16.62
CA PRO A 214 2.84 4.78 17.93
C PRO A 214 2.50 5.79 19.02
N THR A 215 1.69 5.36 19.97
CA THR A 215 1.34 6.11 21.18
C THR A 215 2.33 5.87 22.31
N ARG A 216 2.33 6.76 23.30
CA ARG A 216 3.19 6.68 24.48
C ARG A 216 2.99 5.39 25.26
N ILE A 217 1.75 4.92 25.40
CA ILE A 217 1.50 3.64 26.06
C ILE A 217 2.04 2.45 25.25
N GLU A 218 1.92 2.48 23.92
CA GLU A 218 2.44 1.42 23.06
C GLU A 218 3.98 1.37 23.11
N GLY A 219 4.65 2.53 23.09
CA GLY A 219 6.09 2.61 23.27
C GLY A 219 6.55 2.09 24.64
N LEU A 220 5.83 2.43 25.72
CA LEU A 220 6.12 1.93 27.07
C LEU A 220 5.94 0.41 27.16
N ILE A 221 4.88 -0.15 26.57
CA ILE A 221 4.67 -1.60 26.57
C ILE A 221 5.77 -2.31 25.79
N MET A 222 6.16 -1.78 24.62
CA MET A 222 7.29 -2.31 23.86
C MET A 222 8.59 -2.26 24.65
N PHE A 223 8.85 -1.17 25.36
CA PHE A 223 9.99 -1.05 26.26
C PHE A 223 10.00 -2.13 27.35
N LEU A 224 8.87 -2.35 28.04
CA LEU A 224 8.76 -3.39 29.06
C LEU A 224 8.99 -4.80 28.50
N ARG A 225 8.57 -5.06 27.26
CA ARG A 225 8.87 -6.32 26.56
C ARG A 225 10.35 -6.47 26.24
N LEU A 226 11.01 -5.40 25.80
CA LEU A 226 12.45 -5.39 25.56
C LEU A 226 13.27 -5.53 26.85
N LEU A 227 12.70 -5.19 28.02
CA LEU A 227 13.28 -5.50 29.33
C LEU A 227 12.95 -6.92 29.83
N GLY A 228 11.97 -7.60 29.23
CA GLY A 228 11.43 -8.84 29.77
C GLY A 228 10.58 -8.67 31.03
N GLU A 229 10.10 -7.45 31.29
CA GLU A 229 9.34 -7.09 32.51
C GLU A 229 7.81 -7.00 32.27
N GLU A 230 7.28 -7.35 31.08
CA GLU A 230 5.85 -7.24 30.76
C GLU A 230 4.95 -8.03 31.73
N GLU A 231 5.31 -9.28 32.05
CA GLU A 231 4.53 -10.13 32.97
C GLU A 231 4.55 -9.59 34.41
N ALA A 232 5.69 -9.03 34.85
CA ALA A 232 5.78 -8.37 36.14
C ALA A 232 4.89 -7.12 36.20
N ALA A 233 4.82 -6.36 35.11
CA ALA A 233 3.95 -5.21 35.00
C ALA A 233 2.46 -5.61 35.04
N LEU A 234 2.07 -6.66 34.31
CA LEU A 234 0.70 -7.20 34.32
C LEU A 234 0.26 -7.73 35.69
N ALA A 235 1.20 -8.19 36.52
CA ALA A 235 0.92 -8.68 37.86
C ALA A 235 0.59 -7.56 38.86
N VAL A 236 0.90 -6.29 38.56
CA VAL A 236 0.64 -5.16 39.47
C VAL A 236 -0.85 -5.02 39.78
N LYS A 237 -1.14 -4.84 41.08
CA LYS A 237 -2.50 -4.60 41.61
C LYS A 237 -2.64 -3.25 42.32
N ASP A 238 -1.53 -2.52 42.47
CA ASP A 238 -1.55 -1.21 43.08
C ASP A 238 -2.36 -0.22 42.22
N PRO A 239 -3.06 0.74 42.84
CA PRO A 239 -3.83 1.73 42.11
C PRO A 239 -2.93 2.57 41.22
N CYS A 240 -3.41 2.86 40.00
CA CYS A 240 -2.71 3.77 39.09
C CYS A 240 -2.69 5.18 39.68
N PRO A 241 -1.50 5.80 39.83
CA PRO A 241 -1.40 7.15 40.38
C PRO A 241 -1.83 8.23 39.36
N PHE A 242 -1.95 7.87 38.08
CA PHE A 242 -2.34 8.79 37.00
C PHE A 242 -3.84 8.74 36.74
N VAL A 243 -4.44 9.93 36.63
CA VAL A 243 -5.90 10.08 36.51
C VAL A 243 -6.44 9.84 35.09
N ASP A 244 -5.58 9.94 34.08
CA ASP A 244 -5.94 9.85 32.65
C ASP A 244 -5.65 8.48 32.02
N VAL A 245 -5.23 7.49 32.83
CA VAL A 245 -4.83 6.17 32.34
C VAL A 245 -6.02 5.22 32.31
N PRO A 246 -6.41 4.70 31.12
CA PRO A 246 -7.52 3.78 30.96
C PRO A 246 -7.22 2.40 31.56
N GLN A 247 -8.26 1.75 32.09
CA GLN A 247 -8.16 0.52 32.88
C GLN A 247 -7.29 -0.58 32.26
N TRP A 248 -7.39 -0.78 30.94
CA TRP A 248 -6.68 -1.85 30.23
C TRP A 248 -5.15 -1.74 30.33
N CYS A 249 -4.60 -0.54 30.58
CA CYS A 249 -3.16 -0.29 30.64
C CYS A 249 -2.65 0.22 32.00
N GLN A 250 -3.51 0.30 33.01
CA GLN A 250 -3.14 0.82 34.32
C GLN A 250 -1.96 0.05 34.93
N SER A 251 -1.97 -1.28 34.86
CA SER A 251 -0.91 -2.12 35.43
C SER A 251 0.47 -1.81 34.83
N TYR A 252 0.55 -1.59 33.51
CA TYR A 252 1.79 -1.19 32.84
C TYR A 252 2.31 0.16 33.32
N VAL A 253 1.43 1.16 33.40
CA VAL A 253 1.83 2.52 33.80
C VAL A 253 2.20 2.57 35.28
N THR A 254 1.43 1.91 36.15
CA THR A 254 1.74 1.80 37.58
C THR A 254 3.10 1.14 37.81
N TYR A 255 3.37 0.03 37.12
CA TYR A 255 4.65 -0.65 37.19
C TYR A 255 5.80 0.26 36.75
N ALA A 256 5.67 0.88 35.58
CA ALA A 256 6.68 1.75 35.03
C ALA A 256 6.97 2.96 35.93
N TYR A 257 5.93 3.52 36.58
CA TYR A 257 6.10 4.61 37.53
C TYR A 257 6.83 4.17 38.80
N ALA A 258 6.44 3.03 39.39
CA ALA A 258 7.11 2.48 40.57
C ALA A 258 8.60 2.16 40.31
N LYS A 259 8.92 1.75 39.08
CA LYS A 259 10.30 1.49 38.62
C LYS A 259 11.07 2.76 38.22
N GLY A 260 10.41 3.92 38.18
CA GLY A 260 11.01 5.19 37.77
C GLY A 260 11.22 5.35 36.26
N TYR A 261 10.63 4.48 35.44
CA TYR A 261 10.74 4.53 33.98
C TYR A 261 9.94 5.66 33.34
N THR A 262 8.88 6.11 34.02
CA THR A 262 8.10 7.29 33.64
C THR A 262 7.86 8.16 34.86
N LYS A 263 7.82 9.48 34.65
CA LYS A 263 7.42 10.47 35.65
C LYS A 263 6.05 11.10 35.34
N GLY A 264 5.42 10.69 34.24
CA GLY A 264 4.25 11.38 33.70
C GLY A 264 4.61 12.65 32.93
N VAL A 265 3.59 13.46 32.70
CA VAL A 265 3.64 14.79 32.08
C VAL A 265 3.01 15.82 33.01
N GLY A 266 3.30 17.11 32.78
CA GLY A 266 2.72 18.20 33.57
C GLY A 266 3.30 18.26 34.99
N ALA A 267 4.59 18.57 35.11
CA ALA A 267 5.34 18.55 36.38
C ALA A 267 4.80 19.49 37.49
N ASP A 268 3.79 20.32 37.20
CA ASP A 268 3.24 21.35 38.08
C ASP A 268 1.72 21.22 38.32
N SER A 269 1.09 20.08 38.03
CA SER A 269 -0.34 19.84 38.34
C SER A 269 -0.53 19.12 39.69
N GLU A 270 -1.67 19.38 40.34
CA GLU A 270 -2.08 18.69 41.58
C GLU A 270 -2.33 17.19 41.36
N GLU A 271 -2.78 16.83 40.15
CA GLU A 271 -2.98 15.44 39.70
C GLU A 271 -1.83 15.01 38.79
N LEU A 272 -1.55 13.70 38.74
CA LEU A 272 -0.56 13.14 37.83
C LEU A 272 -1.22 12.73 36.50
N TYR A 273 -0.61 13.12 35.38
CA TYR A 273 -1.02 12.72 34.04
C TYR A 273 0.06 11.89 33.35
N PHE A 274 -0.33 10.87 32.58
CA PHE A 274 0.59 10.08 31.77
C PHE A 274 0.51 10.41 30.28
N ALA A 275 -0.65 10.85 29.80
CA ALA A 275 -0.99 11.08 28.40
C ALA A 275 -0.80 9.83 27.50
N PRO A 276 -1.52 8.72 27.77
CA PRO A 276 -1.25 7.43 27.14
C PRO A 276 -1.36 7.45 25.61
N TYR A 277 -2.29 8.23 25.06
CA TYR A 277 -2.60 8.25 23.64
C TYR A 277 -1.88 9.35 22.84
N VAL A 278 -0.98 10.12 23.47
CA VAL A 278 -0.09 11.03 22.74
C VAL A 278 0.88 10.20 21.91
N THR A 279 1.04 10.56 20.64
CA THR A 279 2.00 9.91 19.74
C THR A 279 3.42 10.24 20.14
N ILE A 280 4.32 9.27 20.05
CA ILE A 280 5.75 9.45 20.32
C ILE A 280 6.56 9.54 19.02
N THR A 281 7.66 10.28 19.10
CA THR A 281 8.66 10.41 18.05
C THR A 281 9.66 9.25 18.05
N ALA A 282 10.44 9.13 16.98
CA ALA A 282 11.54 8.18 16.90
C ALA A 282 12.57 8.37 18.03
N GLY A 283 12.89 9.62 18.40
CA GLY A 283 13.83 9.93 19.48
C GLY A 283 13.32 9.50 20.86
N GLU A 284 12.03 9.73 21.14
CA GLU A 284 11.41 9.25 22.37
C GLU A 284 11.40 7.72 22.44
N TYR A 285 11.12 7.04 21.31
CA TYR A 285 11.19 5.58 21.27
C TYR A 285 12.62 5.06 21.44
N MET A 286 13.61 5.68 20.79
CA MET A 286 15.02 5.30 20.95
C MET A 286 15.54 5.52 22.36
N THR A 287 14.98 6.48 23.11
CA THR A 287 15.27 6.61 24.55
C THR A 287 14.88 5.33 25.30
N PHE A 288 13.73 4.74 25.00
CA PHE A 288 13.35 3.44 25.57
C PHE A 288 14.29 2.31 25.15
N VAL A 289 14.66 2.26 23.86
CA VAL A 289 15.59 1.23 23.36
C VAL A 289 16.95 1.33 24.06
N LEU A 290 17.52 2.53 24.19
CA LEU A 290 18.80 2.75 24.88
C LEU A 290 18.70 2.38 26.37
N ARG A 291 17.58 2.69 27.04
CA ARG A 291 17.33 2.24 28.41
C ARG A 291 17.28 0.72 28.52
N ALA A 292 16.66 0.03 27.56
CA ALA A 292 16.63 -1.43 27.53
C ALA A 292 18.04 -2.03 27.32
N LEU A 293 18.91 -1.33 26.60
CA LEU A 293 20.32 -1.68 26.44
C LEU A 293 21.18 -1.32 27.68
N GLY A 294 20.59 -0.71 28.70
CA GLY A 294 21.24 -0.37 29.97
C GLY A 294 21.88 1.01 30.02
N TYR A 295 21.66 1.88 29.02
CA TYR A 295 22.11 3.27 29.04
C TYR A 295 21.12 4.16 29.80
N GLN A 296 21.63 5.18 30.48
CA GLN A 296 20.85 6.09 31.32
C GLN A 296 20.79 7.49 30.72
N ASP A 297 19.60 8.09 30.68
CA ASP A 297 19.37 9.47 30.22
C ASP A 297 19.16 10.46 31.39
N SER A 298 19.33 10.01 32.62
CA SER A 298 19.17 10.81 33.83
C SER A 298 20.09 10.34 34.96
N GLY A 299 20.16 11.11 36.05
CA GLY A 299 21.09 10.91 37.16
C GLY A 299 22.26 11.89 37.13
N ASP A 300 23.24 11.70 38.02
CA ASP A 300 24.39 12.62 38.16
C ASP A 300 25.34 12.56 36.96
N ASN A 301 25.41 11.40 36.27
CA ASN A 301 26.26 11.16 35.10
C ASN A 301 25.48 10.37 34.03
N PRO A 302 24.55 11.01 33.30
CA PRO A 302 23.79 10.35 32.25
C PRO A 302 24.69 9.97 31.07
N ASP A 303 24.43 8.82 30.44
CA ASP A 303 25.13 8.35 29.24
C ASP A 303 24.73 9.13 27.97
N PHE A 304 23.54 9.75 27.99
CA PHE A 304 23.01 10.57 26.90
C PHE A 304 21.92 11.55 27.40
N GLN A 305 21.57 12.54 26.59
CA GLN A 305 20.39 13.39 26.82
C GLN A 305 19.21 12.86 26.00
N TRP A 306 17.99 12.97 26.51
CA TRP A 306 16.79 12.44 25.86
C TRP A 306 16.58 12.98 24.43
N ASP A 307 16.93 14.24 24.18
CA ASP A 307 16.85 14.91 22.88
C ASP A 307 17.99 14.52 21.91
N SER A 308 19.01 13.82 22.42
CA SER A 308 20.16 13.29 21.66
C SER A 308 20.07 11.78 21.40
N ALA A 309 18.97 11.12 21.78
CA ALA A 309 18.85 9.66 21.77
C ALA A 309 19.15 9.00 20.42
N LEU A 310 18.69 9.61 19.31
CA LEU A 310 18.98 9.10 17.95
C LEU A 310 20.46 9.17 17.64
N LEU A 311 21.10 10.33 17.86
CA LEU A 311 22.52 10.52 17.58
C LEU A 311 23.36 9.58 18.45
N ARG A 312 23.01 9.46 19.73
CA ARG A 312 23.69 8.52 20.63
C ARG A 312 23.54 7.08 20.17
N SER A 313 22.36 6.69 19.69
CA SER A 313 22.12 5.34 19.18
C SER A 313 23.03 5.02 17.98
N LEU A 314 23.28 6.01 17.13
CA LEU A 314 24.23 5.89 16.02
C LEU A 314 25.68 5.77 16.52
N GLU A 315 26.12 6.64 17.43
CA GLU A 315 27.47 6.61 18.00
C GLU A 315 27.79 5.30 18.73
N LEU A 316 26.79 4.69 19.37
CA LEU A 316 26.91 3.41 20.06
C LEU A 316 26.84 2.21 19.10
N GLY A 317 26.57 2.43 17.80
CA GLY A 317 26.36 1.38 16.80
C GLY A 317 25.09 0.57 17.03
N CYS A 318 24.12 1.13 17.75
CA CYS A 318 22.80 0.51 17.95
C CYS A 318 21.95 0.61 16.68
N ILE A 319 22.10 1.70 15.93
CA ILE A 319 21.52 1.92 14.61
C ILE A 319 22.61 2.25 13.57
N THR A 320 22.31 2.03 12.28
CA THR A 320 23.17 2.39 11.14
C THR A 320 22.95 3.83 10.68
N ASP A 321 23.78 4.32 9.75
CA ASP A 321 23.61 5.63 9.15
C ASP A 321 22.29 5.74 8.35
N GLY A 322 21.93 4.70 7.58
CA GLY A 322 20.66 4.67 6.85
C GLY A 322 19.44 4.61 7.77
N GLU A 323 19.53 3.89 8.89
CA GLU A 323 18.47 3.87 9.91
C GLU A 323 18.34 5.22 10.61
N TYR A 324 19.45 5.87 10.94
CA TYR A 324 19.42 7.22 11.50
C TYR A 324 18.72 8.20 10.55
N LYS A 325 19.08 8.15 9.25
CA LYS A 325 18.43 8.98 8.23
C LYS A 325 16.93 8.71 8.14
N LEU A 326 16.52 7.44 8.07
CA LEU A 326 15.12 7.03 8.05
C LEU A 326 14.35 7.61 9.26
N LEU A 327 14.89 7.45 10.46
CA LEU A 327 14.23 7.86 11.70
C LEU A 327 14.15 9.38 11.90
N VAL A 328 14.99 10.15 11.19
CA VAL A 328 15.00 11.61 11.22
C VAL A 328 14.10 12.21 10.14
N GLU A 329 14.10 11.61 8.94
CA GLU A 329 13.46 12.21 7.76
C GLU A 329 12.04 11.70 7.49
N GLU A 330 11.72 10.47 7.88
CA GLU A 330 10.45 9.82 7.56
C GLU A 330 9.46 9.80 8.75
N PRO A 331 8.15 9.66 8.47
CA PRO A 331 7.15 9.44 9.53
C PRO A 331 7.49 8.24 10.41
N PHE A 332 7.40 8.41 11.72
CA PHE A 332 7.63 7.33 12.67
C PHE A 332 6.34 6.56 12.95
N LEU A 333 6.24 5.35 12.42
CA LEU A 333 5.07 4.48 12.57
C LEU A 333 5.37 3.24 13.42
N ARG A 334 4.33 2.48 13.76
CA ARG A 334 4.47 1.18 14.42
C ARG A 334 5.31 0.19 13.59
N ALA A 335 5.36 0.35 12.26
CA ALA A 335 6.31 -0.34 11.39
C ALA A 335 7.77 -0.11 11.82
N GLN A 336 8.18 1.16 12.01
CA GLN A 336 9.53 1.52 12.46
C GLN A 336 9.79 1.07 13.91
N VAL A 337 8.78 1.10 14.79
CA VAL A 337 8.88 0.50 16.14
C VAL A 337 9.24 -0.97 16.05
N ALA A 338 8.53 -1.75 15.23
CA ALA A 338 8.84 -3.17 15.04
C ALA A 338 10.24 -3.38 14.44
N TYR A 339 10.57 -2.64 13.38
CA TYR A 339 11.89 -2.71 12.73
C TYR A 339 13.04 -2.48 13.73
N VAL A 340 13.00 -1.36 14.44
CA VAL A 340 14.06 -0.97 15.38
C VAL A 340 14.15 -1.98 16.52
N SER A 341 13.01 -2.43 17.04
CA SER A 341 12.98 -3.41 18.13
C SER A 341 13.58 -4.75 17.72
N TYR A 342 13.34 -5.20 16.49
CA TYR A 342 13.91 -6.43 15.97
C TYR A 342 15.43 -6.36 15.90
N TYR A 343 15.98 -5.30 15.29
CA TYR A 343 17.43 -5.16 15.17
C TYR A 343 18.12 -4.76 16.48
N ALA A 344 17.42 -4.12 17.41
CA ALA A 344 17.93 -3.85 18.75
C ALA A 344 18.23 -5.14 19.55
N LEU A 345 17.63 -6.28 19.18
CA LEU A 345 17.96 -7.58 19.78
C LEU A 345 19.46 -7.92 19.59
N ASP A 346 20.09 -7.47 18.51
CA ASP A 346 21.51 -7.70 18.24
C ASP A 346 22.41 -6.57 18.75
N ALA A 347 21.83 -5.46 19.21
CA ALA A 347 22.59 -4.34 19.72
C ALA A 347 23.30 -4.71 21.03
N LYS A 348 24.50 -4.15 21.20
CA LYS A 348 25.34 -4.39 22.38
C LYS A 348 24.78 -3.66 23.58
N MET A 349 24.63 -4.37 24.69
CA MET A 349 24.27 -3.76 25.96
C MET A 349 25.47 -3.08 26.62
N LYS A 350 25.21 -2.07 27.45
CA LYS A 350 26.24 -1.37 28.23
C LYS A 350 27.07 -2.32 29.11
N ALA A 351 26.42 -3.32 29.69
CA ALA A 351 27.07 -4.34 30.54
C ALA A 351 27.81 -5.44 29.75
N GLY A 352 27.78 -5.40 28.41
CA GLY A 352 28.29 -6.45 27.53
C GLY A 352 27.22 -7.46 27.12
N GLY A 353 27.50 -8.23 26.07
CA GLY A 353 26.51 -9.10 25.43
C GLY A 353 25.53 -8.33 24.54
N THR A 354 24.53 -9.04 24.01
CA THR A 354 23.43 -8.44 23.23
C THR A 354 22.12 -8.49 24.00
N LEU A 355 21.17 -7.63 23.62
CA LEU A 355 19.83 -7.63 24.21
C LEU A 355 19.17 -9.00 24.10
N LEU A 356 19.33 -9.68 22.97
CA LEU A 356 18.83 -11.04 22.76
C LEU A 356 19.41 -12.02 23.78
N SER A 357 20.74 -12.01 23.95
CA SER A 357 21.41 -12.91 24.91
C SER A 357 20.93 -12.67 26.34
N HIS A 358 20.67 -11.41 26.70
CA HIS A 358 20.11 -11.05 27.99
C HIS A 358 18.69 -11.57 28.16
N LEU A 359 17.79 -11.30 27.21
CA LEU A 359 16.40 -11.75 27.23
C LEU A 359 16.26 -13.28 27.27
N SER A 360 17.16 -14.01 26.60
CA SER A 360 17.25 -15.47 26.74
C SER A 360 17.75 -15.89 28.12
N SER A 361 18.74 -15.19 28.69
CA SER A 361 19.29 -15.54 30.01
C SER A 361 18.30 -15.35 31.15
N VAL A 362 17.40 -14.36 31.05
CA VAL A 362 16.34 -14.12 32.05
C VAL A 362 15.06 -14.93 31.76
N GLY A 363 15.06 -15.76 30.73
CA GLY A 363 13.95 -16.66 30.40
C GLY A 363 12.76 -16.00 29.69
N THR A 364 12.86 -14.73 29.31
CA THR A 364 11.80 -14.04 28.53
C THR A 364 11.67 -14.63 27.14
N LEU A 365 12.80 -14.98 26.51
CA LEU A 365 12.82 -15.55 25.16
C LEU A 365 13.36 -16.98 25.16
N ASP A 366 12.56 -17.90 24.60
CA ASP A 366 13.00 -19.27 24.33
C ASP A 366 14.00 -19.28 23.17
N ALA A 367 15.24 -19.71 23.45
CA ALA A 367 16.34 -19.64 22.50
C ALA A 367 16.10 -20.50 21.23
N ALA A 368 15.43 -21.64 21.37
CA ALA A 368 15.13 -22.51 20.22
C ALA A 368 14.11 -21.87 19.29
N LYS A 369 13.04 -21.29 19.87
CA LYS A 369 12.02 -20.54 19.15
C LYS A 369 12.60 -19.31 18.47
N VAL A 370 13.41 -18.51 19.18
CA VAL A 370 14.09 -17.35 18.59
C VAL A 370 14.93 -17.78 17.40
N LYS A 371 15.73 -18.83 17.53
CA LYS A 371 16.56 -19.32 16.42
C LYS A 371 15.71 -19.69 15.21
N ALA A 372 14.64 -20.48 15.41
CA ALA A 372 13.76 -20.90 14.33
C ALA A 372 13.11 -19.71 13.60
N VAL A 373 12.61 -18.73 14.36
CA VAL A 373 12.00 -17.50 13.79
C VAL A 373 13.05 -16.69 13.03
N ARG A 374 14.25 -16.52 13.59
CA ARG A 374 15.29 -15.69 12.97
C ARG A 374 15.89 -16.33 11.72
N ASP A 375 16.00 -17.66 11.67
CA ASP A 375 16.48 -18.38 10.48
C ASP A 375 15.54 -18.21 9.26
N SER A 376 14.26 -17.87 9.48
CA SER A 376 13.30 -17.63 8.39
C SER A 376 13.23 -16.18 7.93
N VAL A 377 13.80 -15.23 8.67
CA VAL A 377 13.77 -13.81 8.29
C VAL A 377 14.80 -13.54 7.21
N VAL A 378 14.35 -12.96 6.09
CA VAL A 378 15.23 -12.59 4.96
C VAL A 378 15.40 -11.09 4.79
N THR A 379 14.56 -10.27 5.45
CA THR A 379 14.69 -8.81 5.42
C THR A 379 16.06 -8.38 5.92
N GLU A 380 16.76 -7.64 5.08
CA GLU A 380 18.05 -7.07 5.41
C GLU A 380 17.92 -5.79 6.22
N ARG A 381 18.96 -5.50 6.98
CA ARG A 381 19.08 -4.27 7.75
C ARG A 381 19.41 -3.11 6.82
N ILE A 382 18.73 -1.99 6.97
CA ILE A 382 19.02 -0.76 6.25
C ILE A 382 20.44 -0.31 6.62
N ALA A 383 21.29 -0.15 5.61
CA ALA A 383 22.71 0.17 5.76
C ALA A 383 22.97 1.65 6.00
#